data_AF-A0A2A4Z2M4-F1
#
_entry.id   AF-A0A2A4Z2M4-F1
#
_cell.length_a   1.000
_cell.length_b   1.000
_cell.length_c   1.000
_cell.angle_alpha   90.00
_cell.angle_beta   90.00
_cell.angle_gamma   90.00
#
_symmetry.space_group_name_H-M   'P 1'
#
loop_
_entity.id
_entity.type
_entity.pdbx_description
1 polymer ?
#
loop_
_entity_poly.entity_id
_entity_poly.type
_entity_poly.pdbx_seq_one_letter_code
_entity_poly.pdbx_strand_id
1 'polypeptide(L)'
;MKQNPKNKSDIVIEKTKKPDTEKWLIPVASVGSCILLSIALPNLIEVSGVMGALKVAALATTTGIISYSVNKFAIEKGTKYFARGYTSAGFASIISMAAIGIALFGATYAGLTINDTEKLRLQEHGIAYGQFIGERSLKAAEAARTLPIIRSISQDLEEKSICESKNSCVSGRGNGGVGTFSKILQVQAGSAKNIASQLESGEETRQKSISNLNQLLDDYQNNLGNPDINIDKKRRQAEKISSKMNQEISILDEAFPTIFLGAYADDLKKGIDVPNQPLATQNINRLLNKNGQSLAAVLASIEKGNQKRPDFPTVAGVGDTFTYLGHFAPISLLTFIIELVWPISLWIYTLIGLRWANHLEIIRIEREAAVLRSNNVRKINSPRGGK
;
A
#
# COMPACT_ATOMS: atom_id res chain seq x y z
N MET A 1 43.11 51.21 69.45
CA MET A 1 42.58 50.84 68.12
C MET A 1 42.88 49.38 67.84
N LYS A 2 41.90 48.49 68.07
CA LYS A 2 42.01 47.05 67.73
C LYS A 2 41.52 46.88 66.30
N GLN A 3 42.43 46.56 65.37
CA GLN A 3 42.05 46.09 64.04
C GLN A 3 41.46 44.68 64.19
N ASN A 4 40.19 44.55 63.81
CA ASN A 4 39.43 43.30 63.82
C ASN A 4 39.66 42.59 62.48
N PRO A 5 40.35 41.44 62.41
CA PRO A 5 40.51 40.71 61.16
C PRO A 5 39.40 39.65 61.02
N LYS A 6 39.01 39.41 59.77
CA LYS A 6 38.24 38.28 59.24
C LYS A 6 36.73 38.52 59.08
N ASN A 7 36.44 39.23 57.99
CA ASN A 7 35.36 38.83 57.10
C ASN A 7 35.73 37.47 56.46
N LYS A 8 35.35 36.37 57.10
CA LYS A 8 35.20 35.07 56.43
C LYS A 8 33.77 35.05 55.90
N SER A 9 33.59 35.47 54.65
CA SER A 9 32.40 35.11 53.90
C SER A 9 32.47 33.61 53.64
N ASP A 10 31.99 32.82 54.59
CA ASP A 10 31.64 31.44 54.35
C ASP A 10 30.52 31.46 53.31
N ILE A 11 30.89 31.30 52.04
CA ILE A 11 29.94 30.97 50.99
C ILE A 11 29.49 29.55 51.33
N VAL A 12 28.41 29.46 52.11
CA VAL A 12 27.64 28.24 52.29
C VAL A 12 27.08 27.93 50.91
N ILE A 13 27.81 27.12 50.14
CA ILE A 13 27.27 26.47 48.96
C ILE A 13 26.25 25.48 49.53
N GLU A 14 25.01 25.96 49.63
CA GLU A 14 23.85 25.16 49.97
C GLU A 14 23.95 23.88 49.13
N LYS A 15 23.95 22.72 49.80
CA LYS A 15 23.78 21.44 49.11
C LYS A 15 22.40 21.52 48.47
N THR A 16 22.31 22.05 47.25
CA THR A 16 21.08 22.08 46.47
C THR A 16 20.65 20.63 46.33
N LYS A 17 19.67 20.26 47.14
CA LYS A 17 19.00 18.96 47.12
C LYS A 17 18.45 18.84 45.71
N LYS A 18 19.16 18.12 44.82
CA LYS A 18 18.78 17.99 43.41
C LYS A 18 17.30 17.63 43.37
N PRO A 19 16.45 18.38 42.66
CA PRO A 19 15.06 17.99 42.53
C PRO A 19 15.03 16.60 41.89
N ASP A 20 14.36 15.66 42.56
CA ASP A 20 14.19 14.26 42.18
C ASP A 20 13.29 14.08 40.94
N THR A 21 13.31 15.03 39.99
CA THR A 21 12.48 15.00 38.78
C THR A 21 12.78 13.78 37.92
N GLU A 22 14.05 13.33 37.88
CA GLU A 22 14.48 12.09 37.22
C GLU A 22 13.77 10.83 37.79
N LYS A 23 13.42 10.82 39.08
CA LYS A 23 12.73 9.67 39.71
C LYS A 23 11.28 9.52 39.24
N TRP A 24 10.66 10.59 38.76
CA TRP A 24 9.27 10.59 38.28
C TRP A 24 9.18 10.49 36.76
N LEU A 25 10.13 11.05 36.00
CA LEU A 25 10.08 11.07 34.53
C LEU A 25 10.25 9.68 33.90
N ILE A 26 11.10 8.82 34.46
CA ILE A 26 11.31 7.45 33.97
C ILE A 26 10.04 6.58 34.13
N PRO A 27 9.42 6.46 35.32
CA PRO A 27 8.20 5.67 35.45
C PRO A 27 7.04 6.26 34.64
N VAL A 28 6.92 7.58 34.52
CA VAL A 28 5.88 8.21 33.68
C VAL A 28 6.06 7.85 32.21
N ALA A 29 7.29 7.90 31.68
CA ALA A 29 7.58 7.49 30.30
C ALA A 29 7.23 6.02 30.08
N SER A 30 7.63 5.12 30.98
CA SER A 30 7.33 3.70 30.87
C SER A 30 5.84 3.39 30.96
N VAL A 31 5.09 4.10 31.81
CA VAL A 31 3.62 3.97 31.89
C VAL A 31 2.97 4.47 30.60
N GLY A 32 3.44 5.60 30.04
CA GLY A 32 2.98 6.12 28.76
C GLY A 32 3.16 5.12 27.61
N SER A 33 4.35 4.55 27.46
CA SER A 33 4.64 3.48 26.49
C SER A 33 3.75 2.26 26.70
N CYS A 34 3.53 1.85 27.95
CA CYS A 34 2.62 0.76 28.31
C CYS A 34 1.18 1.00 27.83
N ILE A 35 0.67 2.21 28.05
CA ILE A 35 -0.69 2.59 27.66
C ILE A 35 -0.81 2.58 26.14
N LEU A 36 0.14 3.19 25.43
CA LEU A 36 0.15 3.23 23.97
C LEU A 36 0.22 1.82 23.38
N LEU A 37 1.10 0.98 23.91
CA LEU A 37 1.22 -0.41 23.47
C LEU A 37 -0.05 -1.21 23.78
N SER A 38 -0.70 -0.97 24.93
CA SER A 38 -1.97 -1.63 25.30
C SER A 38 -3.10 -1.28 24.32
N ILE A 39 -3.09 -0.05 23.78
CA ILE A 39 -4.04 0.39 22.76
C ILE A 39 -3.71 -0.22 21.38
N ALA A 40 -2.42 -0.37 21.06
CA ALA A 40 -1.95 -0.89 19.78
C ALA A 40 -2.07 -2.42 19.65
N LEU A 41 -1.81 -3.17 20.73
CA LEU A 41 -1.76 -4.64 20.74
C LEU A 41 -3.05 -5.35 20.28
N PRO A 42 -4.27 -4.87 20.61
CA PRO A 42 -5.50 -5.48 20.13
C PRO A 42 -5.64 -5.53 18.61
N ASN A 43 -4.95 -4.67 17.88
CA ASN A 43 -4.94 -4.68 16.41
C ASN A 43 -3.89 -5.63 15.82
N LEU A 44 -2.89 -6.04 16.62
CA LEU A 44 -1.81 -6.93 16.18
C LEU A 44 -2.06 -8.40 16.52
N ILE A 45 -2.88 -8.65 17.54
CA ILE A 45 -3.12 -9.98 18.09
C ILE A 45 -4.62 -10.21 18.07
N GLU A 46 -5.04 -11.41 17.70
CA GLU A 46 -6.45 -11.79 17.78
C GLU A 46 -6.93 -11.71 19.24
N VAL A 47 -7.84 -10.77 19.51
CA VAL A 47 -8.48 -10.60 20.81
C VAL A 47 -9.86 -11.25 20.79
N SER A 48 -9.89 -12.59 20.90
CA SER A 48 -11.13 -13.33 21.12
C SER A 48 -11.26 -13.73 22.60
N GLY A 49 -12.26 -13.16 23.27
CA GLY A 49 -12.63 -13.47 24.66
C GLY A 49 -11.63 -13.02 25.73
N VAL A 50 -11.81 -13.53 26.95
CA VAL A 50 -11.01 -13.17 28.14
C VAL A 50 -9.53 -13.52 27.96
N MET A 51 -9.23 -14.62 27.25
CA MET A 51 -7.85 -15.03 26.97
C MET A 51 -7.11 -14.03 26.10
N GLY A 52 -7.78 -13.40 25.11
CA GLY A 52 -7.19 -12.33 24.31
C GLY A 52 -6.82 -11.11 25.16
N ALA A 53 -7.73 -10.67 26.03
CA ALA A 53 -7.48 -9.57 26.95
C ALA A 53 -6.31 -9.86 27.91
N LEU A 54 -6.21 -11.09 28.41
CA LEU A 54 -5.10 -11.51 29.27
C LEU A 54 -3.74 -11.47 28.54
N LYS A 55 -3.69 -11.89 27.26
CA LYS A 55 -2.48 -11.82 26.44
C LYS A 55 -2.03 -10.37 26.24
N VAL A 56 -2.96 -9.47 25.90
CA VAL A 56 -2.67 -8.04 25.75
C VAL A 56 -2.13 -7.46 27.05
N ALA A 57 -2.79 -7.72 28.17
CA ALA A 57 -2.35 -7.25 29.49
C ALA A 57 -0.97 -7.81 29.86
N ALA A 58 -0.72 -9.09 29.65
CA ALA A 58 0.56 -9.73 29.95
C ALA A 58 1.71 -9.16 29.08
N LEU A 59 1.47 -8.97 27.78
CA LEU A 59 2.48 -8.41 26.88
C LEU A 59 2.76 -6.94 27.18
N ALA A 60 1.72 -6.12 27.39
CA ALA A 60 1.89 -4.72 27.74
C ALA A 60 2.65 -4.57 29.07
N THR A 61 2.21 -5.26 30.13
CA THR A 61 2.85 -5.19 31.45
C THR A 61 4.29 -5.67 31.43
N THR A 62 4.58 -6.81 30.80
CA THR A 62 5.94 -7.34 30.69
C THR A 62 6.84 -6.39 29.91
N THR A 63 6.35 -5.83 28.80
CA THR A 63 7.10 -4.87 28.00
C THR A 63 7.36 -3.58 28.79
N GLY A 64 6.39 -3.11 29.56
CA GLY A 64 6.55 -1.97 30.48
C GLY A 64 7.61 -2.21 31.55
N ILE A 65 7.63 -3.40 32.16
CA ILE A 65 8.64 -3.78 33.16
C ILE A 65 10.03 -3.80 32.52
N ILE A 66 10.16 -4.38 31.33
CA ILE A 66 11.43 -4.44 30.59
C ILE A 66 11.89 -3.03 30.22
N SER A 67 11.01 -2.21 29.64
CA SER A 67 11.29 -0.82 29.26
C SER A 67 11.73 0.02 30.47
N TYR A 68 10.97 -0.05 31.57
CA TYR A 68 11.33 0.63 32.81
C TYR A 68 12.69 0.18 33.34
N SER A 69 12.92 -1.15 33.40
CA SER A 69 14.14 -1.72 33.96
C SER A 69 15.36 -1.28 33.14
N VAL A 70 15.30 -1.41 31.81
CA VAL A 70 16.44 -1.04 30.96
C VAL A 70 16.67 0.46 30.96
N ASN A 71 15.64 1.29 30.81
CA ASN A 71 15.80 2.74 30.85
C ASN A 71 16.36 3.19 32.21
N LYS A 72 15.85 2.64 33.32
CA LYS A 72 16.38 2.94 34.66
C LYS A 72 17.83 2.51 34.82
N PHE A 73 18.20 1.29 34.43
CA PHE A 73 19.59 0.84 34.54
C PHE A 73 20.53 1.64 33.63
N ALA A 74 20.09 1.94 32.42
CA ALA A 74 20.84 2.71 31.45
C ALA A 74 21.08 4.16 31.93
N ILE A 75 20.05 4.81 32.49
CA ILE A 75 20.14 6.16 33.04
C ILE A 75 20.91 6.17 34.37
N GLU A 76 20.58 5.31 35.34
CA GLU A 76 21.16 5.40 36.69
C GLU A 76 22.59 4.83 36.79
N LYS A 77 22.89 3.75 36.05
CA LYS A 77 24.21 3.10 36.07
C LYS A 77 25.04 3.48 34.85
N GLY A 78 24.45 3.43 33.66
CA GLY A 78 25.17 3.72 32.40
C GLY A 78 25.77 5.12 32.38
N THR A 79 24.98 6.15 32.71
CA THR A 79 25.49 7.54 32.76
C THR A 79 26.57 7.73 33.81
N LYS A 80 26.46 7.10 34.99
CA LYS A 80 27.45 7.20 36.07
C LYS A 80 28.78 6.57 35.70
N TYR A 81 28.76 5.36 35.11
CA TYR A 81 29.99 4.71 34.68
C TYR A 81 30.65 5.46 33.52
N PHE A 82 29.85 5.98 32.58
CA PHE A 82 30.37 6.80 31.49
C PHE A 82 30.97 8.13 31.98
N ALA A 83 30.32 8.80 32.94
CA ALA A 83 30.85 10.02 33.56
C ALA A 83 32.16 9.79 34.33
N ARG A 84 32.43 8.55 34.77
CA ARG A 84 33.69 8.12 35.39
C ARG A 84 34.77 7.65 34.40
N GLY A 85 34.50 7.70 33.10
CA GLY A 85 35.47 7.36 32.04
C GLY A 85 35.30 5.99 31.39
N TYR A 86 34.33 5.16 31.81
CA TYR A 86 34.04 3.88 31.17
C TYR A 86 33.16 4.08 29.93
N THR A 87 33.79 4.32 28.77
CA THR A 87 33.09 4.62 27.51
C THR A 87 32.19 3.48 27.03
N SER A 88 32.62 2.22 27.21
CA SER A 88 31.85 1.02 26.83
C SER A 88 30.51 0.91 27.55
N ALA A 89 30.44 1.32 28.82
CA ALA A 89 29.19 1.32 29.59
C ALA A 89 28.17 2.33 29.04
N GLY A 90 28.63 3.46 28.50
CA GLY A 90 27.77 4.44 27.85
C GLY A 90 27.19 3.90 26.53
N PHE A 91 28.03 3.35 25.66
CA PHE A 91 27.56 2.73 24.41
C PHE A 91 26.60 1.58 24.65
N ALA A 92 26.92 0.67 25.57
CA ALA A 92 26.02 -0.42 25.94
C ALA A 92 24.65 0.09 26.39
N SER A 93 24.62 1.16 27.20
CA SER A 93 23.37 1.75 27.67
C SER A 93 22.53 2.36 26.56
N ILE A 94 23.14 3.09 25.61
CA ILE A 94 22.43 3.67 24.45
C ILE A 94 21.90 2.57 23.54
N ILE A 95 22.71 1.56 23.24
CA ILE A 95 22.31 0.45 22.37
C ILE A 95 21.14 -0.32 22.99
N SER A 96 21.16 -0.59 24.30
CA SER A 96 20.05 -1.27 24.97
C SER A 96 18.76 -0.44 24.94
N MET A 97 18.84 0.88 25.16
CA MET A 97 17.67 1.77 25.07
C MET A 97 17.14 1.85 23.63
N ALA A 98 18.03 1.98 22.65
CA ALA A 98 17.65 2.02 21.24
C ALA A 98 16.99 0.71 20.78
N ALA A 99 17.53 -0.46 21.18
CA ALA A 99 16.95 -1.75 20.82
C ALA A 99 15.51 -1.91 21.32
N ILE A 100 15.24 -1.53 22.57
CA ILE A 100 13.90 -1.60 23.14
C ILE A 100 13.00 -0.51 22.53
N GLY A 101 13.51 0.70 22.36
CA GLY A 101 12.77 1.80 21.75
C GLY A 101 12.35 1.51 20.31
N ILE A 102 13.23 0.90 19.50
CA ILE A 102 12.89 0.47 18.13
C ILE A 102 11.81 -0.63 18.15
N ALA A 103 11.92 -1.60 19.05
CA ALA A 103 10.93 -2.67 19.17
C ALA A 103 9.55 -2.14 19.60
N LEU A 104 9.53 -1.26 20.60
CA LEU A 104 8.32 -0.57 21.07
C LEU A 104 7.72 0.32 19.98
N PHE A 105 8.54 1.14 19.34
CA PHE A 105 8.12 1.98 18.22
C PHE A 105 7.47 1.14 17.13
N GLY A 106 8.12 0.04 16.72
CA GLY A 106 7.61 -0.80 15.64
C GLY A 106 6.29 -1.47 15.99
N ALA A 107 6.16 -2.01 17.21
CA ALA A 107 4.92 -2.62 17.68
C ALA A 107 3.79 -1.58 17.84
N THR A 108 4.06 -0.46 18.51
CA THR A 108 3.08 0.59 18.75
C THR A 108 2.64 1.26 17.45
N TYR A 109 3.58 1.65 16.59
CA TYR A 109 3.26 2.25 15.30
C TYR A 109 2.42 1.31 14.43
N ALA A 110 2.89 0.08 14.22
CA ALA A 110 2.18 -0.87 13.37
C ALA A 110 0.79 -1.20 13.94
N GLY A 111 0.67 -1.40 15.25
CA GLY A 111 -0.63 -1.67 15.87
C GLY A 111 -1.61 -0.50 15.77
N LEU A 112 -1.13 0.75 15.76
CA LEU A 112 -2.00 1.91 15.57
C LEU A 112 -2.42 2.11 14.11
N THR A 113 -1.61 1.70 13.13
CA THR A 113 -1.82 2.03 11.72
C THR A 113 -2.25 0.85 10.84
N ILE A 114 -2.21 -0.40 11.33
CA ILE A 114 -2.51 -1.59 10.52
C ILE A 114 -3.91 -1.58 9.90
N ASN A 115 -4.93 -1.18 10.66
CA ASN A 115 -6.32 -1.13 10.16
C ASN A 115 -6.50 -0.06 9.08
N ASP A 116 -5.86 1.10 9.25
CA ASP A 116 -5.91 2.19 8.27
C ASP A 116 -5.08 1.84 7.02
N THR A 117 -3.97 1.14 7.20
CA THR A 117 -3.16 0.59 6.10
C THR A 117 -3.96 -0.41 5.28
N GLU A 118 -4.68 -1.32 5.94
CA GLU A 118 -5.58 -2.26 5.26
C GLU A 118 -6.67 -1.52 4.47
N LYS A 119 -7.26 -0.46 5.05
CA LYS A 119 -8.25 0.36 4.35
C LYS A 119 -7.68 1.03 3.11
N LEU A 120 -6.48 1.62 3.20
CA LEU A 120 -5.79 2.25 2.07
C LEU A 120 -5.50 1.24 0.96
N ARG A 121 -4.98 0.05 1.30
CA ARG A 121 -4.72 -1.01 0.32
C ARG A 121 -5.98 -1.46 -0.42
N LEU A 122 -7.10 -1.57 0.29
CA LEU A 122 -8.39 -1.87 -0.34
C LEU A 122 -8.87 -0.72 -1.25
N GLN A 123 -8.64 0.54 -0.88
CA GLN A 123 -8.97 1.69 -1.72
C GLN A 123 -8.10 1.73 -2.99
N GLU A 124 -6.78 1.52 -2.87
CA GLU A 124 -5.85 1.43 -4.00
C GLU A 124 -6.25 0.31 -4.95
N HIS A 125 -6.60 -0.86 -4.42
CA HIS A 125 -7.16 -1.95 -5.23
C HIS A 125 -8.43 -1.51 -5.95
N GLY A 126 -9.38 -0.86 -5.27
CA GLY A 126 -10.61 -0.35 -5.90
C GLY A 126 -10.35 0.63 -7.05
N ILE A 127 -9.36 1.53 -6.89
CA ILE A 127 -8.94 2.47 -7.94
C ILE A 127 -8.33 1.73 -9.14
N ALA A 128 -7.37 0.85 -8.88
CA ALA A 128 -6.71 0.06 -9.93
C ALA A 128 -7.71 -0.83 -10.68
N TYR A 129 -8.67 -1.40 -9.96
CA TYR A 129 -9.72 -2.23 -10.54
C TYR A 129 -10.71 -1.41 -11.37
N GLY A 130 -11.07 -0.19 -10.93
CA GLY A 130 -11.89 0.73 -11.71
C GLY A 130 -11.22 1.14 -13.03
N GLN A 131 -9.91 1.41 -13.01
CA GLN A 131 -9.14 1.68 -14.23
C GLN A 131 -9.15 0.47 -15.18
N PHE A 132 -8.93 -0.74 -14.64
CA PHE A 132 -9.00 -1.98 -15.40
C PHE A 132 -10.38 -2.21 -16.06
N ILE A 133 -11.49 -1.99 -15.32
CA ILE A 133 -12.84 -2.06 -15.87
C ILE A 133 -13.03 -1.03 -16.99
N GLY A 134 -12.58 0.21 -16.77
CA GLY A 134 -12.67 1.29 -17.76
C GLY A 134 -12.01 0.91 -19.09
N GLU A 135 -10.79 0.38 -19.04
CA GLU A 135 -10.08 -0.08 -20.24
C GLU A 135 -10.75 -1.28 -20.92
N ARG A 136 -11.28 -2.23 -20.15
CA ARG A 136 -12.04 -3.37 -20.69
C ARG A 136 -13.33 -2.93 -21.36
N SER A 137 -14.03 -1.98 -20.77
CA SER A 137 -15.25 -1.38 -21.34
C SER A 137 -14.97 -0.68 -22.67
N LEU A 138 -13.86 0.07 -22.77
CA LEU A 138 -13.43 0.70 -24.02
C LEU A 138 -13.17 -0.33 -25.13
N LYS A 139 -12.46 -1.42 -24.82
CA LYS A 139 -12.21 -2.50 -25.79
C LYS A 139 -13.49 -3.21 -26.23
N ALA A 140 -14.40 -3.47 -25.29
CA ALA A 140 -15.69 -4.05 -25.63
C ALA A 140 -16.50 -3.11 -26.55
N ALA A 141 -16.41 -1.80 -26.34
CA ALA A 141 -17.02 -0.80 -27.23
C ALA A 141 -16.36 -0.75 -28.61
N GLU A 142 -15.04 -0.95 -28.71
CA GLU A 142 -14.34 -1.09 -29.99
C GLU A 142 -14.76 -2.37 -30.73
N ALA A 143 -14.91 -3.48 -30.01
CA ALA A 143 -15.40 -4.74 -30.58
C ALA A 143 -16.83 -4.60 -31.13
N ALA A 144 -17.69 -3.85 -30.45
CA ALA A 144 -19.04 -3.54 -30.93
C ALA A 144 -19.06 -2.78 -32.26
N ARG A 145 -17.98 -2.09 -32.65
CA ARG A 145 -17.86 -1.41 -33.96
C ARG A 145 -17.78 -2.38 -35.14
N THR A 146 -17.58 -3.67 -34.89
CA THR A 146 -17.62 -4.69 -35.95
C THR A 146 -19.05 -5.00 -36.43
N LEU A 147 -20.06 -4.82 -35.58
CA LEU A 147 -21.46 -5.08 -35.89
C LEU A 147 -21.97 -4.38 -37.17
N PRO A 148 -21.81 -3.04 -37.35
CA PRO A 148 -22.26 -2.38 -38.58
C PRO A 148 -21.56 -2.90 -39.84
N ILE A 149 -20.31 -3.35 -39.72
CA ILE A 149 -19.55 -3.91 -40.86
C ILE A 149 -20.13 -5.27 -41.24
N ILE A 150 -20.44 -6.13 -40.27
CA ILE A 150 -21.03 -7.44 -40.56
C ILE A 150 -22.43 -7.30 -41.14
N ARG A 151 -23.24 -6.34 -40.66
CA ARG A 151 -24.53 -6.00 -41.28
C ARG A 151 -24.34 -5.54 -42.73
N SER A 152 -23.36 -4.69 -43.00
CA SER A 152 -23.03 -4.25 -44.36
C SER A 152 -22.58 -5.40 -45.26
N ILE A 153 -21.78 -6.35 -44.74
CA ILE A 153 -21.35 -7.55 -45.48
C ILE A 153 -22.55 -8.44 -45.79
N SER A 154 -23.42 -8.68 -44.80
CA SER A 154 -24.65 -9.45 -44.99
C SER A 154 -25.52 -8.84 -46.09
N GLN A 155 -25.72 -7.52 -46.05
CA GLN A 155 -26.54 -6.81 -47.03
C GLN A 155 -25.92 -6.85 -48.43
N ASP A 156 -24.61 -6.58 -48.57
CA ASP A 156 -23.92 -6.64 -49.85
C ASP A 156 -24.00 -8.06 -50.47
N LEU A 157 -23.77 -9.10 -49.66
CA LEU A 157 -23.88 -10.49 -50.13
C LEU A 157 -25.31 -10.87 -50.55
N GLU A 158 -26.33 -10.39 -49.82
CA GLU A 158 -27.74 -10.62 -50.14
C GLU A 158 -28.15 -9.90 -51.43
N GLU A 159 -27.77 -8.62 -51.59
CA GLU A 159 -28.00 -7.85 -52.82
C GLU A 159 -27.32 -8.51 -54.02
N LYS A 160 -26.08 -9.00 -53.86
CA LYS A 160 -25.36 -9.73 -54.92
C LYS A 160 -25.99 -11.09 -55.23
N SER A 161 -26.52 -11.79 -54.23
CA SER A 161 -27.29 -13.04 -54.43
C SER A 161 -28.56 -12.82 -55.25
N ILE A 162 -29.34 -11.76 -54.92
CA ILE A 162 -30.56 -11.40 -55.64
C ILE A 162 -30.22 -11.00 -57.08
N CYS A 163 -29.19 -10.19 -57.25
CA CYS A 163 -28.69 -9.75 -58.55
C CYS A 163 -28.19 -10.92 -59.41
N GLU A 164 -27.47 -11.88 -58.81
CA GLU A 164 -27.03 -13.10 -59.49
C GLU A 164 -28.21 -13.96 -59.94
N SER A 165 -29.24 -14.07 -59.08
CA SER A 165 -30.45 -14.84 -59.38
C SER A 165 -31.31 -14.20 -60.48
N LYS A 166 -31.28 -12.87 -60.63
CA LYS A 166 -32.04 -12.17 -61.67
C LYS A 166 -31.29 -12.07 -62.99
N ASN A 167 -30.03 -11.62 -62.95
CA ASN A 167 -29.28 -11.18 -64.13
C ASN A 167 -27.88 -11.80 -64.24
N SER A 168 -27.50 -12.75 -63.37
CA SER A 168 -26.16 -13.38 -63.35
C SER A 168 -24.99 -12.37 -63.29
N CYS A 169 -25.13 -11.35 -62.45
CA CYS A 169 -24.19 -10.22 -62.42
C CYS A 169 -22.80 -10.52 -61.81
N VAL A 170 -22.65 -11.62 -61.08
CA VAL A 170 -21.37 -12.07 -60.50
C VAL A 170 -20.72 -13.12 -61.41
N SER A 171 -21.51 -14.08 -61.91
CA SER A 171 -21.00 -15.14 -62.80
C SER A 171 -20.85 -14.71 -64.26
N GLY A 172 -21.49 -13.61 -64.68
CA GLY A 172 -21.41 -13.08 -66.04
C GLY A 172 -22.16 -13.93 -67.09
N ARG A 173 -23.00 -14.88 -66.68
CA ARG A 173 -23.71 -15.80 -67.59
C ARG A 173 -24.92 -15.22 -68.31
N GLY A 174 -25.39 -14.03 -67.93
CA GLY A 174 -26.47 -13.28 -68.60
C GLY A 174 -27.90 -13.86 -68.53
N ASN A 175 -28.08 -15.13 -68.15
CA ASN A 175 -29.38 -15.82 -68.22
C ASN A 175 -30.17 -15.88 -66.90
N GLY A 176 -29.64 -15.33 -65.80
CA GLY A 176 -30.28 -15.40 -64.48
C GLY A 176 -30.41 -16.83 -63.94
N GLY A 177 -31.08 -16.99 -62.80
CA GLY A 177 -31.42 -18.28 -62.19
C GLY A 177 -30.74 -18.57 -60.84
N VAL A 178 -31.35 -19.46 -60.04
CA VAL A 178 -30.81 -19.91 -58.74
C VAL A 178 -29.73 -20.98 -58.97
N GLY A 179 -28.51 -20.52 -59.23
CA GLY A 179 -27.33 -21.38 -59.47
C GLY A 179 -26.43 -21.58 -58.25
N THR A 180 -25.27 -22.22 -58.47
CA THR A 180 -24.27 -22.47 -57.43
C THR A 180 -23.78 -21.19 -56.76
N PHE A 181 -23.55 -20.11 -57.53
CA PHE A 181 -23.05 -18.84 -56.98
C PHE A 181 -24.08 -18.10 -56.12
N SER A 182 -25.35 -18.08 -56.51
CA SER A 182 -26.38 -17.46 -55.67
C SER A 182 -26.58 -18.24 -54.37
N LYS A 183 -26.52 -19.58 -54.40
CA LYS A 183 -26.52 -20.40 -53.17
C LYS A 183 -25.31 -20.12 -52.27
N ILE A 184 -24.11 -20.01 -52.83
CA ILE A 184 -22.90 -19.68 -52.07
C ILE A 184 -23.06 -18.30 -51.39
N LEU A 185 -23.50 -17.29 -52.13
CA LEU A 185 -23.73 -15.95 -51.58
C LEU A 185 -24.82 -15.94 -50.50
N GLN A 186 -25.90 -16.72 -50.68
CA GLN A 186 -26.94 -16.88 -49.64
C GLN A 186 -26.40 -17.54 -48.38
N VAL A 187 -25.57 -18.58 -48.50
CA VAL A 187 -24.95 -19.24 -47.35
C VAL A 187 -24.06 -18.26 -46.60
N GLN A 188 -23.23 -17.49 -47.31
CA GLN A 188 -22.35 -16.50 -46.68
C GLN A 188 -23.11 -15.33 -46.05
N ALA A 189 -24.17 -14.85 -46.70
CA ALA A 189 -25.08 -13.85 -46.12
C ALA A 189 -25.79 -14.38 -44.87
N GLY A 190 -26.24 -15.65 -44.89
CA GLY A 190 -26.83 -16.32 -43.73
C GLY A 190 -25.85 -16.42 -42.56
N SER A 191 -24.60 -16.80 -42.82
CA SER A 191 -23.54 -16.79 -41.80
C SER A 191 -23.29 -15.39 -41.24
N ALA A 192 -23.17 -14.37 -42.09
CA ALA A 192 -23.02 -12.98 -41.65
C ALA A 192 -24.20 -12.52 -40.78
N LYS A 193 -25.44 -12.86 -41.16
CA LYS A 193 -26.65 -12.54 -40.40
C LYS A 193 -26.70 -13.22 -39.04
N ASN A 194 -26.31 -14.49 -38.97
CA ASN A 194 -26.21 -15.23 -37.71
C ASN A 194 -25.16 -14.60 -36.78
N ILE A 195 -23.99 -14.24 -37.32
CA ILE A 195 -22.95 -13.54 -36.56
C ILE A 195 -23.45 -12.17 -36.09
N ALA A 196 -24.14 -11.40 -36.94
CA ALA A 196 -24.72 -10.11 -36.57
C ALA A 196 -25.74 -10.25 -35.42
N SER A 197 -26.62 -11.26 -35.47
CA SER A 197 -27.57 -11.53 -34.39
C SER A 197 -26.89 -11.93 -33.08
N GLN A 198 -25.81 -12.73 -33.13
CA GLN A 198 -25.02 -13.05 -31.95
C GLN A 198 -24.32 -11.81 -31.37
N LEU A 199 -23.79 -10.93 -32.22
CA LEU A 199 -23.17 -9.67 -31.78
C LEU A 199 -24.19 -8.68 -31.20
N GLU A 200 -25.43 -8.66 -31.69
CA GLU A 200 -26.51 -7.85 -31.10
C GLU A 200 -26.86 -8.33 -29.68
N SER A 201 -27.02 -9.65 -29.50
CA SER A 201 -27.22 -10.22 -28.17
C SER A 201 -26.00 -10.01 -27.26
N GLY A 202 -24.79 -10.07 -27.83
CA GLY A 202 -23.55 -9.72 -27.15
C GLY A 202 -23.51 -8.26 -26.69
N GLU A 203 -23.99 -7.32 -27.51
CA GLU A 203 -24.06 -5.90 -27.17
C GLU A 203 -25.04 -5.61 -26.03
N GLU A 204 -26.20 -6.27 -26.00
CA GLU A 204 -27.12 -6.20 -24.86
C GLU A 204 -26.47 -6.73 -23.57
N THR A 205 -25.76 -7.86 -23.68
CA THR A 205 -25.02 -8.45 -22.57
C THR A 205 -23.91 -7.52 -22.08
N ARG A 206 -23.18 -6.88 -22.99
CA ARG A 206 -22.14 -5.89 -22.69
C ARG A 206 -22.69 -4.71 -21.90
N GLN A 207 -23.78 -4.11 -22.35
CA GLN A 207 -24.40 -2.97 -21.67
C GLN A 207 -24.84 -3.35 -20.25
N LYS A 208 -25.46 -4.52 -20.11
CA LYS A 208 -25.88 -5.04 -18.81
C LYS A 208 -24.69 -5.29 -17.88
N SER A 209 -23.65 -5.97 -18.35
CA SER A 209 -22.47 -6.26 -17.53
C SER A 209 -21.71 -4.99 -17.15
N ILE A 210 -21.60 -3.98 -18.02
CA ILE A 210 -21.00 -2.68 -17.65
C ILE A 210 -21.83 -1.99 -16.56
N SER A 211 -23.17 -1.99 -16.68
CA SER A 211 -24.04 -1.44 -15.64
C SER A 211 -23.85 -2.16 -14.31
N ASN A 212 -23.81 -3.49 -14.32
CA ASN A 212 -23.57 -4.31 -13.13
C ASN A 212 -22.18 -4.04 -12.54
N LEU A 213 -21.15 -3.91 -13.37
CA LEU A 213 -19.79 -3.62 -12.93
C LEU A 213 -19.69 -2.26 -12.25
N ASN A 214 -20.32 -1.23 -12.80
CA ASN A 214 -20.37 0.09 -12.18
C ASN A 214 -21.09 0.03 -10.83
N GLN A 215 -22.23 -0.66 -10.76
CA GLN A 215 -22.94 -0.85 -9.49
C GLN A 215 -22.10 -1.60 -8.46
N LEU A 216 -21.40 -2.66 -8.86
CA LEU A 216 -20.53 -3.42 -7.95
C LEU A 216 -19.33 -2.58 -7.49
N LEU A 217 -18.81 -1.69 -8.34
CA LEU A 217 -17.73 -0.77 -7.98
C LEU A 217 -18.22 0.29 -6.98
N ASP A 218 -19.44 0.79 -7.16
CA ASP A 218 -20.09 1.69 -6.18
C ASP A 218 -20.33 0.97 -4.85
N ASP A 219 -20.86 -0.26 -4.88
CA ASP A 219 -21.04 -1.09 -3.68
C ASP A 219 -19.70 -1.34 -2.96
N TYR A 220 -18.62 -1.55 -3.72
CA TYR A 220 -17.28 -1.71 -3.18
C TYR A 220 -16.83 -0.44 -2.45
N GLN A 221 -16.96 0.73 -3.07
CA GLN A 221 -16.58 2.01 -2.48
C GLN A 221 -17.44 2.37 -1.26
N ASN A 222 -18.75 2.14 -1.34
CA ASN A 222 -19.69 2.37 -0.23
C ASN A 222 -19.37 1.49 0.98
N ASN A 223 -19.03 0.22 0.75
CA ASN A 223 -18.58 -0.69 1.81
C ASN A 223 -17.29 -0.18 2.51
N LEU A 224 -16.32 0.33 1.74
CA LEU A 224 -15.10 0.90 2.32
C LEU A 224 -15.36 2.22 3.07
N GLY A 225 -16.30 3.03 2.58
CA GLY A 225 -16.70 4.31 3.15
C GLY A 225 -17.52 4.21 4.44
N ASN A 226 -18.20 3.09 4.70
CA ASN A 226 -19.07 2.94 5.87
C ASN A 226 -18.27 2.97 7.21
N PRO A 227 -18.46 3.94 8.10
CA PRO A 227 -17.68 4.04 9.34
C PRO A 227 -18.04 2.97 10.39
N ASP A 228 -19.23 2.38 10.31
CA ASP A 228 -19.77 1.50 11.37
C ASP A 228 -19.33 0.04 11.23
N ILE A 229 -18.67 -0.32 10.13
CA ILE A 229 -18.25 -1.69 9.83
C ILE A 229 -16.77 -1.86 10.15
N ASN A 230 -16.44 -2.87 10.97
CA ASN A 230 -15.05 -3.27 11.23
C ASN A 230 -14.32 -3.68 9.93
N ILE A 231 -13.02 -3.40 9.85
CA ILE A 231 -12.17 -3.64 8.68
C ILE A 231 -12.21 -5.10 8.21
N ASP A 232 -12.25 -6.08 9.10
CA ASP A 232 -12.34 -7.51 8.71
C ASP A 232 -13.63 -7.82 7.95
N LYS A 233 -14.75 -7.25 8.41
CA LYS A 233 -16.04 -7.40 7.73
C LYS A 233 -16.02 -6.67 6.40
N LYS A 234 -15.46 -5.45 6.35
CA LYS A 234 -15.29 -4.69 5.11
C LYS A 234 -14.48 -5.48 4.09
N ARG A 235 -13.36 -6.07 4.50
CA ARG A 235 -12.50 -6.88 3.63
C ARG A 235 -13.25 -8.09 3.08
N ARG A 236 -13.94 -8.87 3.92
CA ARG A 236 -14.73 -10.04 3.46
C ARG A 236 -15.83 -9.64 2.47
N GLN A 237 -16.50 -8.52 2.71
CA GLN A 237 -17.50 -7.98 1.80
C GLN A 237 -16.88 -7.49 0.49
N ALA A 238 -15.75 -6.78 0.57
CA ALA A 238 -14.98 -6.30 -0.58
C ALA A 238 -14.46 -7.45 -1.45
N GLU A 239 -13.99 -8.54 -0.84
CA GLU A 239 -13.57 -9.75 -1.53
C GLU A 239 -14.74 -10.42 -2.25
N LYS A 240 -15.90 -10.53 -1.59
CA LYS A 240 -17.12 -11.05 -2.20
C LYS A 240 -17.57 -10.20 -3.40
N ILE A 241 -17.51 -8.87 -3.28
CA ILE A 241 -17.84 -7.95 -4.37
C ILE A 241 -16.81 -8.09 -5.51
N SER A 242 -15.52 -8.17 -5.20
CA SER A 242 -14.47 -8.40 -6.19
C SER A 242 -14.65 -9.73 -6.96
N SER A 243 -15.07 -10.80 -6.28
CA SER A 243 -15.41 -12.07 -6.93
C SER A 243 -16.58 -11.91 -7.91
N LYS A 244 -17.63 -11.17 -7.55
CA LYS A 244 -18.73 -10.86 -8.48
C LYS A 244 -18.27 -10.00 -9.66
N MET A 245 -17.43 -9.00 -9.42
CA MET A 245 -16.85 -8.19 -10.51
C MET A 245 -16.03 -9.06 -11.46
N ASN A 246 -15.27 -10.02 -10.94
CA ASN A 246 -14.52 -10.98 -11.77
C ASN A 246 -15.44 -11.83 -12.66
N GLN A 247 -16.59 -12.25 -12.14
CA GLN A 247 -17.60 -12.99 -12.92
C GLN A 247 -18.18 -12.12 -14.03
N GLU A 248 -18.57 -10.89 -13.72
CA GLU A 248 -19.11 -9.95 -14.71
C GLU A 248 -18.08 -9.56 -15.78
N ILE A 249 -16.80 -9.43 -15.43
CA ILE A 249 -15.73 -9.23 -16.43
C ILE A 249 -15.61 -10.44 -17.35
N SER A 250 -15.71 -11.67 -16.84
CA SER A 250 -15.68 -12.86 -17.70
C SER A 250 -16.88 -12.87 -18.67
N ILE A 251 -18.08 -12.50 -18.19
CA ILE A 251 -19.26 -12.35 -19.05
C ILE A 251 -19.04 -11.26 -20.11
N LEU A 252 -18.44 -10.14 -19.73
CA LEU A 252 -18.10 -9.05 -20.64
C LEU A 252 -17.09 -9.49 -21.72
N ASP A 253 -16.07 -10.25 -21.34
CA ASP A 253 -15.07 -10.79 -22.27
C ASP A 253 -15.68 -11.86 -23.21
N GLU A 254 -16.66 -12.63 -22.74
CA GLU A 254 -17.39 -13.63 -23.55
C GLU A 254 -18.42 -13.01 -24.51
N ALA A 255 -18.93 -11.80 -24.20
CA ALA A 255 -19.95 -11.14 -25.00
C ALA A 255 -19.52 -10.83 -26.46
N PHE A 256 -18.23 -10.61 -26.69
CA PHE A 256 -17.67 -10.36 -28.03
C PHE A 256 -16.60 -11.38 -28.40
N PRO A 257 -16.96 -12.43 -29.15
CA PRO A 257 -15.99 -13.45 -29.53
C PRO A 257 -15.15 -13.00 -30.73
N THR A 258 -14.18 -12.14 -30.47
CA THR A 258 -13.25 -11.58 -31.48
C THR A 258 -12.50 -12.67 -32.27
N ILE A 259 -12.27 -13.85 -31.65
CA ILE A 259 -11.68 -15.03 -32.32
C ILE A 259 -12.60 -15.56 -33.43
N PHE A 260 -13.91 -15.68 -33.19
CA PHE A 260 -14.86 -16.13 -34.21
C PHE A 260 -14.97 -15.12 -35.37
N LEU A 261 -14.90 -13.82 -35.06
CA LEU A 261 -14.87 -12.78 -36.09
C LEU A 261 -13.61 -12.85 -36.96
N GLY A 262 -12.45 -13.14 -36.35
CA GLY A 262 -11.20 -13.36 -37.06
C GLY A 262 -11.27 -14.57 -38.00
N ALA A 263 -11.78 -15.69 -37.51
CA ALA A 263 -11.98 -16.90 -38.31
C ALA A 263 -12.91 -16.64 -39.51
N TYR A 264 -14.01 -15.92 -39.30
CA TYR A 264 -14.93 -15.56 -40.39
C TYR A 264 -14.26 -14.62 -41.42
N ALA A 265 -13.47 -13.65 -40.96
CA ALA A 265 -12.70 -12.77 -41.85
C ALA A 265 -11.70 -13.56 -42.70
N ASP A 266 -11.06 -14.58 -42.13
CA ASP A 266 -10.10 -15.42 -42.84
C ASP A 266 -10.78 -16.41 -43.79
N ASP A 267 -11.96 -16.94 -43.45
CA ASP A 267 -12.78 -17.74 -44.36
C ASP A 267 -13.21 -16.92 -45.59
N LEU A 268 -13.60 -15.65 -45.39
CA LEU A 268 -13.91 -14.74 -46.49
C LEU A 268 -12.70 -14.45 -47.39
N LYS A 269 -11.49 -14.30 -46.82
CA LYS A 269 -10.25 -14.10 -47.58
C LYS A 269 -9.79 -15.34 -48.34
N LYS A 270 -9.95 -16.52 -47.74
CA LYS A 270 -9.58 -17.81 -48.34
C LYS A 270 -10.36 -18.06 -49.62
N GLY A 271 -11.61 -17.59 -49.68
CA GLY A 271 -12.46 -17.73 -50.84
C GLY A 271 -12.93 -19.16 -51.06
N ILE A 272 -13.59 -19.38 -52.19
CA ILE A 272 -14.22 -20.64 -52.55
C ILE A 272 -13.74 -21.04 -53.94
N ASP A 273 -13.50 -22.33 -54.17
CA ASP A 273 -13.21 -22.87 -55.49
C ASP A 273 -14.46 -23.53 -56.08
N VAL A 274 -14.85 -23.10 -57.27
CA VAL A 274 -15.97 -23.69 -58.03
C VAL A 274 -15.39 -24.36 -59.27
N PRO A 275 -15.44 -25.71 -59.36
CA PRO A 275 -14.88 -26.44 -60.48
C PRO A 275 -15.45 -25.98 -61.83
N ASN A 276 -14.59 -25.95 -62.84
CA ASN A 276 -14.92 -25.63 -64.24
C ASN A 276 -15.44 -24.19 -64.49
N GLN A 277 -15.26 -23.24 -63.56
CA GLN A 277 -15.76 -21.86 -63.70
C GLN A 277 -14.77 -20.78 -63.20
N PRO A 278 -13.53 -20.73 -63.72
CA PRO A 278 -12.44 -19.94 -63.14
C PRO A 278 -12.70 -18.43 -63.07
N LEU A 279 -13.33 -17.85 -64.11
CA LEU A 279 -13.62 -16.40 -64.13
C LEU A 279 -14.66 -15.99 -63.08
N ALA A 280 -15.71 -16.79 -62.92
CA ALA A 280 -16.75 -16.53 -61.92
C ALA A 280 -16.23 -16.79 -60.48
N THR A 281 -15.38 -17.81 -60.31
CA THR A 281 -14.61 -18.07 -59.08
C THR A 281 -13.72 -16.87 -58.71
N GLN A 282 -13.02 -16.28 -59.68
CA GLN A 282 -12.20 -15.09 -59.43
C GLN A 282 -13.04 -13.88 -59.00
N ASN A 283 -14.20 -13.66 -59.63
CA ASN A 283 -15.09 -12.55 -59.30
C ASN A 283 -15.68 -12.67 -57.89
N ILE A 284 -16.17 -13.86 -57.52
CA ILE A 284 -16.72 -14.08 -56.18
C ILE A 284 -15.62 -13.99 -55.11
N ASN A 285 -14.42 -14.53 -55.38
CA ASN A 285 -13.31 -14.45 -54.43
C ASN A 285 -12.81 -13.01 -54.26
N ARG A 286 -12.83 -12.17 -55.31
CA ARG A 286 -12.53 -10.75 -55.17
C ARG A 286 -13.53 -10.04 -54.26
N LEU A 287 -14.82 -10.36 -54.36
CA LEU A 287 -15.87 -9.81 -53.50
C LEU A 287 -15.67 -10.25 -52.04
N LEU A 288 -15.53 -11.57 -51.81
CA LEU A 288 -15.35 -12.13 -50.47
C LEU A 288 -14.07 -11.60 -49.81
N ASN A 289 -12.96 -11.52 -50.56
CA ASN A 289 -11.69 -11.01 -50.06
C ASN A 289 -11.80 -9.52 -49.67
N LYS A 290 -12.51 -8.69 -50.46
CA LYS A 290 -12.76 -7.28 -50.08
C LYS A 290 -13.50 -7.19 -48.72
N ASN A 291 -14.54 -8.00 -48.54
CA ASN A 291 -15.32 -8.03 -47.30
C ASN A 291 -14.49 -8.57 -46.12
N GLY A 292 -13.70 -9.62 -46.34
CA GLY A 292 -12.77 -10.18 -45.35
C GLY A 292 -11.64 -9.22 -44.96
N GLN A 293 -11.11 -8.44 -45.90
CA GLN A 293 -10.11 -7.39 -45.63
C GLN A 293 -10.70 -6.25 -44.80
N SER A 294 -11.90 -5.79 -45.13
CA SER A 294 -12.59 -4.73 -44.37
C SER A 294 -12.85 -5.16 -42.92
N LEU A 295 -13.30 -6.40 -42.71
CA LEU A 295 -13.50 -6.93 -41.37
C LEU A 295 -12.18 -7.10 -40.61
N ALA A 296 -11.15 -7.64 -41.28
CA ALA A 296 -9.84 -7.83 -40.67
C ALA A 296 -9.15 -6.51 -40.29
N ALA A 297 -9.32 -5.44 -41.08
CA ALA A 297 -8.78 -4.13 -40.75
C ALA A 297 -9.33 -3.58 -39.43
N VAL A 298 -10.64 -3.78 -39.18
CA VAL A 298 -11.26 -3.37 -37.92
C VAL A 298 -10.87 -4.30 -36.78
N LEU A 299 -10.80 -5.61 -37.01
CA LEU A 299 -10.30 -6.55 -36.01
C LEU A 299 -8.85 -6.28 -35.59
N ALA A 300 -7.99 -5.88 -36.54
CA ALA A 300 -6.60 -5.52 -36.26
C ALA A 300 -6.48 -4.25 -35.38
N SER A 301 -7.48 -3.36 -35.41
CA SER A 301 -7.51 -2.17 -34.54
C SER A 301 -7.94 -2.49 -33.11
N ILE A 302 -8.55 -3.66 -32.86
CA ILE A 302 -8.95 -4.11 -31.53
C ILE A 302 -7.72 -4.78 -30.89
N GLU A 303 -6.86 -3.97 -30.28
CA GLU A 303 -5.63 -4.43 -29.66
C GLU A 303 -5.93 -5.40 -28.50
N LYS A 304 -5.27 -6.58 -28.48
CA LYS A 304 -5.29 -7.49 -27.33
C LYS A 304 -4.53 -6.86 -26.18
N GLY A 305 -5.16 -5.92 -25.47
CA GLY A 305 -4.47 -5.22 -24.41
C GLY A 305 -4.04 -6.18 -23.31
N ASN A 306 -2.76 -6.13 -23.00
CA ASN A 306 -2.05 -7.08 -22.15
C ASN A 306 -2.17 -6.74 -20.65
N GLN A 307 -3.18 -5.95 -20.28
CA GLN A 307 -3.34 -5.51 -18.90
C GLN A 307 -3.76 -6.68 -18.03
N LYS A 308 -2.91 -6.99 -17.06
CA LYS A 308 -3.18 -8.00 -16.05
C LYS A 308 -4.28 -7.48 -15.13
N ARG A 309 -5.27 -8.32 -14.86
CA ARG A 309 -6.28 -8.08 -13.83
C ARG A 309 -5.58 -7.81 -12.48
N PRO A 310 -5.97 -6.76 -11.72
CA PRO A 310 -5.44 -6.54 -10.39
C PRO A 310 -5.80 -7.69 -9.45
N ASP A 311 -4.81 -8.19 -8.70
CA ASP A 311 -5.00 -9.23 -7.71
C ASP A 311 -5.55 -8.61 -6.42
N PHE A 312 -6.51 -9.29 -5.77
CA PHE A 312 -7.05 -8.81 -4.49
C PHE A 312 -5.93 -8.78 -3.44
N PRO A 313 -5.72 -7.67 -2.71
CA PRO A 313 -4.58 -7.53 -1.81
C PRO A 313 -4.66 -8.55 -0.68
N THR A 314 -3.52 -9.10 -0.28
CA THR A 314 -3.41 -9.92 0.95
C THR A 314 -3.72 -9.06 2.18
N VAL A 315 -4.02 -9.71 3.31
CA VAL A 315 -4.19 -9.01 4.61
C VAL A 315 -2.90 -8.25 4.93
N ALA A 316 -3.03 -7.00 5.38
CA ALA A 316 -1.91 -6.18 5.80
C ALA A 316 -1.13 -6.83 6.93
N GLY A 317 0.17 -6.99 6.73
CA GLY A 317 1.12 -7.37 7.77
C GLY A 317 1.73 -6.14 8.44
N VAL A 318 2.41 -6.38 9.57
CA VAL A 318 3.19 -5.36 10.27
C VAL A 318 4.22 -4.70 9.33
N GLY A 319 4.89 -5.48 8.48
CA GLY A 319 5.85 -4.96 7.51
C GLY A 319 5.24 -3.97 6.52
N ASP A 320 3.99 -4.20 6.11
CA ASP A 320 3.28 -3.31 5.18
C ASP A 320 3.02 -1.94 5.82
N THR A 321 2.82 -1.85 7.14
CA THR A 321 2.59 -0.55 7.80
C THR A 321 3.77 0.42 7.64
N PHE A 322 4.99 -0.09 7.49
CA PHE A 322 6.19 0.73 7.31
C PHE A 322 6.34 1.26 5.88
N THR A 323 5.71 0.65 4.87
CA THR A 323 5.71 1.21 3.51
C THR A 323 4.83 2.47 3.45
N TYR A 324 3.85 2.58 4.34
CA TYR A 324 2.96 3.75 4.50
C TYR A 324 3.43 4.74 5.57
N LEU A 325 4.68 4.68 6.03
CA LEU A 325 5.19 5.56 7.10
C LEU A 325 5.02 7.05 6.77
N GLY A 326 5.17 7.43 5.51
CA GLY A 326 4.90 8.81 5.04
C GLY A 326 3.43 9.21 5.11
N HIS A 327 2.50 8.27 4.88
CA HIS A 327 1.07 8.53 4.98
C HIS A 327 0.63 8.76 6.43
N PHE A 328 1.27 8.06 7.37
CA PHE A 328 1.02 8.17 8.82
C PHE A 328 2.14 8.92 9.56
N ALA A 329 2.76 9.92 8.91
CA ALA A 329 3.88 10.68 9.47
C ALA A 329 3.60 11.28 10.86
N PRO A 330 2.41 11.85 11.17
CA PRO A 330 2.14 12.37 12.50
C PRO A 330 2.16 11.28 13.60
N ILE A 331 1.59 10.11 13.31
CA ILE A 331 1.53 9.00 14.27
C ILE A 331 2.93 8.42 14.47
N SER A 332 3.66 8.16 13.37
CA SER A 332 5.03 7.64 13.45
C SER A 332 5.98 8.61 14.16
N LEU A 333 5.86 9.92 13.93
CA LEU A 333 6.68 10.91 14.62
C LEU A 333 6.41 10.91 16.13
N LEU A 334 5.14 10.89 16.55
CA LEU A 334 4.78 10.88 17.97
C LEU A 334 5.26 9.60 18.66
N THR A 335 5.03 8.43 18.06
CA THR A 335 5.47 7.16 18.65
C THR A 335 7.00 7.08 18.70
N PHE A 336 7.70 7.57 17.67
CA PHE A 336 9.16 7.63 17.66
C PHE A 336 9.71 8.57 18.76
N ILE A 337 9.08 9.73 18.96
CA ILE A 337 9.48 10.68 20.00
C ILE A 337 9.32 10.05 21.39
N ILE A 338 8.17 9.43 21.65
CA ILE A 338 7.84 8.87 22.96
C ILE A 338 8.73 7.66 23.28
N GLU A 339 8.91 6.75 22.33
CA GLU A 339 9.59 5.46 22.58
C GLU A 339 11.12 5.54 22.44
N LEU A 340 11.66 6.55 21.74
CA LEU A 340 13.07 6.60 21.35
C LEU A 340 13.75 7.92 21.73
N VAL A 341 13.20 9.05 21.27
CA VAL A 341 13.82 10.37 21.50
C VAL A 341 13.79 10.73 22.98
N TRP A 342 12.68 10.48 23.66
CA TRP A 342 12.49 10.85 25.06
C TRP A 342 13.44 10.11 26.01
N PRO A 343 13.56 8.76 25.99
CA PRO A 343 14.53 8.04 26.84
C PRO A 343 15.98 8.45 26.58
N ILE A 344 16.36 8.61 25.31
CA ILE A 344 17.72 9.04 24.94
C ILE A 344 18.00 10.46 25.43
N SER A 345 17.03 11.36 25.29
CA SER A 345 17.16 12.74 25.78
C SER A 345 17.36 12.78 27.29
N LEU A 346 16.58 12.00 28.05
CA LEU A 346 16.77 11.87 29.50
C LEU A 346 18.17 11.37 29.84
N TRP A 347 18.67 10.36 29.13
CA TRP A 347 20.02 9.87 29.33
C TRP A 347 21.09 10.94 29.08
N ILE A 348 20.96 11.71 28.00
CA ILE A 348 21.87 12.81 27.65
C ILE A 348 21.85 13.88 28.75
N TYR A 349 20.66 14.31 29.20
CA TYR A 349 20.52 15.33 30.24
C TYR A 349 21.14 14.87 31.57
N THR A 350 20.89 13.62 31.99
CA THR A 350 21.50 13.05 33.20
C THR A 350 23.01 12.98 33.07
N LEU A 351 23.55 12.60 31.91
CA LEU A 351 24.99 12.58 31.66
C LEU A 351 25.61 13.98 31.79
N ILE A 352 25.01 15.00 31.17
CA ILE A 352 25.47 16.39 31.26
C ILE A 352 25.49 16.84 32.72
N GLY A 353 24.41 16.57 33.46
CA GLY A 353 24.30 16.91 34.88
C GLY A 353 25.33 16.20 35.77
N LEU A 354 25.71 14.96 35.45
CA LEU A 354 26.76 14.23 36.17
C LEU A 354 28.16 14.74 35.83
N ARG A 355 28.45 15.01 34.55
CA ARG A 355 29.73 15.58 34.13
C ARG A 355 29.97 16.95 34.76
N TRP A 356 28.94 17.79 34.80
CA TRP A 356 29.01 19.09 35.46
C TRP A 356 29.28 18.96 36.97
N ALA A 357 28.62 18.02 37.65
CA ALA A 357 28.85 17.76 39.06
C ALA A 357 30.29 17.29 39.35
N ASN A 358 30.81 16.36 38.54
CA ASN A 358 32.20 15.91 38.67
C ASN A 358 33.20 17.06 38.45
N HIS A 359 32.92 17.95 37.49
CA HIS A 359 33.77 19.11 37.24
C HIS A 359 33.79 20.09 38.42
N LEU A 360 32.62 20.36 39.03
CA LEU A 360 32.53 21.20 40.23
C LEU A 360 33.27 20.59 41.43
N GLU A 361 33.24 19.26 41.58
CA GLU A 361 33.97 18.55 42.63
C GLU A 361 35.48 18.67 42.45
N ILE A 362 35.99 18.54 41.23
CA ILE A 362 37.41 18.76 40.91
C ILE A 362 37.83 20.18 41.28
N ILE A 363 37.05 21.20 40.87
CA ILE A 363 37.33 22.60 41.22
C ILE A 363 37.34 22.81 42.74
N ARG A 364 36.44 22.15 43.47
CA ARG A 364 36.40 22.22 44.94
C ARG A 364 37.66 21.65 45.57
N ILE A 365 38.08 20.46 45.13
CA ILE A 365 39.29 19.79 45.64
C ILE A 365 40.53 20.65 45.36
N GLU A 366 40.64 21.21 44.15
CA GLU A 366 41.75 22.11 43.79
C GLU A 366 41.80 23.36 44.67
N ARG A 367 40.65 23.97 44.96
CA ARG A 367 40.56 25.11 45.88
C ARG A 367 40.96 24.75 47.31
N GLU A 368 40.47 23.62 47.83
CA GLU A 368 40.84 23.14 49.18
C GLU A 368 42.34 22.84 49.28
N ALA A 369 42.93 22.22 48.25
CA ALA A 369 44.37 21.97 48.16
C ALA A 369 45.18 23.28 48.10
N ALA A 370 44.72 24.28 47.35
CA ALA A 370 45.37 25.59 47.28
C ALA A 370 45.37 26.33 48.63
N VAL A 371 44.26 26.25 49.38
CA VAL A 371 44.16 26.83 50.73
C VAL A 371 45.14 26.14 51.68
N LEU A 372 45.22 24.81 51.67
CA LEU A 372 46.16 24.05 52.50
C LEU A 372 47.62 24.40 52.16
N ARG A 373 47.97 24.53 50.88
CA ARG A 373 49.31 24.99 50.45
C ARG A 373 49.62 26.38 51.01
N SER A 374 48.68 27.33 50.90
CA SER A 374 48.89 28.69 51.41
C SER A 374 49.08 28.73 52.94
N ASN A 375 48.35 27.91 53.68
CA ASN A 375 48.44 27.83 55.15
C ASN A 375 49.76 27.18 55.59
N ASN A 376 50.25 26.16 54.88
CA ASN A 376 51.56 25.56 55.17
C ASN A 376 52.70 26.54 54.91
N VAL A 377 52.65 27.31 53.82
CA VAL A 377 53.64 28.37 53.55
C VAL A 377 53.64 29.42 54.67
N ARG A 378 52.46 29.83 55.16
CA ARG A 378 52.37 30.77 56.29
C ARG A 378 52.94 30.21 57.60
N LYS A 379 52.75 28.92 57.89
CA LYS A 379 53.32 28.27 59.08
C LYS A 379 54.85 28.16 59.02
N ILE A 380 55.40 27.89 57.83
CA ILE A 380 56.86 27.84 57.64
C ILE A 380 57.48 29.23 57.82
N ASN A 381 56.78 30.28 57.38
CA ASN A 381 57.27 31.65 57.43
C ASN A 381 56.90 32.42 58.71
N SER A 382 56.19 31.81 59.67
CA SER A 382 55.94 32.46 60.96
C SER A 382 57.20 32.36 61.82
N PRO A 383 57.85 33.47 62.21
CA PRO A 383 59.02 33.41 63.08
C PRO A 383 58.62 32.72 64.38
N ARG A 384 59.29 31.61 64.72
CA ARG A 384 59.22 31.04 66.06
C ARG A 384 59.55 32.17 67.01
N GLY A 385 58.56 32.60 67.80
CA GLY A 385 58.78 33.54 68.90
C GLY A 385 59.93 33.00 69.74
N GLY A 386 61.08 33.64 69.59
CA GLY A 386 62.18 33.52 70.52
C GLY A 386 61.67 33.94 71.89
N LYS A 387 62.14 33.22 72.91
CA LYS A 387 61.95 33.54 74.32
C LYS A 387 62.28 34.99 74.62
#